data_AF-A0A932X905-F1
#
_entry.id   AF-A0A932X905-F1
#
_cell.length_a   1.000
_cell.length_b   1.000
_cell.length_c   1.000
_cell.angle_alpha   90.00
_cell.angle_beta   90.00
_cell.angle_gamma   90.00
#
_symmetry.space_group_name_H-M   'P 1'
#
loop_
_entity.id
_entity.type
_entity.pdbx_description
1 polymer ?
#
loop_
_entity_poly.entity_id
_entity_poly.type
_entity_poly.pdbx_seq_one_letter_code
_entity_poly.pdbx_strand_id
1 'polypeptide(L)'
;MRRTPPVHLSALLFYTLLALLLTWPLPAHFTTHLPGDAIDDPALAWNLWWIKARLVDQLNLDIFHADWMFWPIEINLGFYTLTPLNGLLSLPLQTSLSLVVASNLVLLSSFVLGGYGTFLLVRYLLRRDWRLGIGDW
;
A
#
# COMPACT_ATOMS: atom_id res chain seq x y z
N MET A 1 18.97 -7.24 -27.33
CA MET A 1 17.74 -6.93 -26.55
C MET A 1 17.15 -8.22 -25.99
N ARG A 2 17.35 -8.53 -24.70
CA ARG A 2 16.74 -9.73 -24.08
C ARG A 2 15.30 -9.41 -23.67
N ARG A 3 14.32 -9.82 -24.48
CA ARG A 3 12.91 -9.81 -24.10
C ARG A 3 12.72 -10.83 -22.97
N THR A 4 12.64 -10.35 -21.72
CA THR A 4 12.13 -11.14 -20.58
C THR A 4 10.70 -10.75 -20.12
N PRO A 5 9.84 -10.09 -20.91
CA PRO A 5 8.52 -9.66 -20.44
C PRO A 5 7.58 -10.80 -20.00
N PRO A 6 7.60 -12.03 -20.56
CA PRO A 6 6.58 -13.02 -20.17
C PRO A 6 6.71 -13.42 -18.71
N VAL A 7 7.93 -13.59 -18.19
CA VAL A 7 8.13 -14.05 -16.81
C VAL A 7 7.71 -13.00 -15.78
N HIS A 8 7.99 -11.72 -16.05
CA HIS A 8 7.58 -10.64 -15.15
C HIS A 8 6.05 -10.48 -15.13
N LEU A 9 5.41 -10.57 -16.31
CA LEU A 9 3.96 -10.52 -16.41
C LEU A 9 3.31 -11.71 -15.69
N SER A 10 3.85 -12.93 -15.87
CA SER A 10 3.37 -14.12 -15.16
C SER A 10 3.51 -13.99 -13.65
N ALA A 11 4.64 -13.47 -13.15
CA ALA A 11 4.84 -13.26 -11.71
C ALA A 11 3.85 -12.23 -11.15
N LEU A 12 3.67 -11.10 -11.83
CA LEU A 12 2.70 -10.07 -11.42
C LEU A 12 1.27 -10.61 -11.40
N LEU A 13 0.86 -11.33 -12.43
CA LEU A 13 -0.48 -11.93 -12.51
C LEU A 13 -0.67 -12.98 -11.40
N PHE A 14 0.33 -13.82 -11.17
CA PHE A 14 0.29 -14.81 -10.10
C PHE A 14 0.11 -14.17 -8.71
N TYR A 15 0.93 -13.17 -8.36
CA TYR A 15 0.79 -12.49 -7.07
C TYR A 15 -0.49 -11.66 -6.96
N THR A 16 -1.00 -11.14 -8.08
CA THR A 16 -2.31 -10.47 -8.12
C THR A 16 -3.43 -11.44 -7.79
N LEU A 17 -3.46 -12.61 -8.42
CA LEU A 17 -4.45 -13.66 -8.12
C LEU A 17 -4.36 -14.11 -6.66
N LEU A 18 -3.15 -14.33 -6.13
CA LEU A 18 -2.97 -14.68 -4.73
C LEU A 18 -3.46 -13.58 -3.78
N ALA A 19 -3.18 -12.30 -4.07
CA ALA A 19 -3.67 -11.19 -3.27
C ALA A 19 -5.21 -11.11 -3.27
N LEU A 20 -5.85 -11.30 -4.43
CA LEU A 20 -7.32 -11.33 -4.53
C LEU A 20 -7.95 -12.51 -3.78
N LEU A 21 -7.31 -13.69 -3.83
CA LEU A 21 -7.76 -14.86 -3.09
C LEU A 21 -7.60 -14.68 -1.58
N LEU A 22 -6.45 -14.15 -1.14
CA LEU A 22 -6.15 -13.91 0.27
C LEU A 22 -7.08 -12.86 0.88
N THR A 23 -7.48 -11.86 0.10
CA THR A 23 -8.34 -10.77 0.56
C THR A 23 -9.83 -11.03 0.33
N TRP A 24 -10.24 -12.23 -0.11
CA TRP A 24 -11.65 -12.55 -0.29
C TRP A 24 -12.45 -12.35 1.03
N PRO A 25 -13.62 -11.68 1.03
CA PRO A 25 -14.46 -11.27 -0.11
C PRO A 25 -14.24 -9.82 -0.62
N LEU A 26 -13.13 -9.16 -0.28
CA LEU A 26 -12.85 -7.76 -0.64
C LEU A 26 -13.10 -7.43 -2.14
N PRO A 27 -12.68 -8.26 -3.13
CA PRO A 27 -12.90 -7.92 -4.53
C PRO A 27 -14.39 -7.83 -4.91
N ALA A 28 -15.27 -8.54 -4.20
CA ALA A 28 -16.73 -8.48 -4.42
C ALA A 28 -17.36 -7.20 -3.86
N HIS A 29 -16.71 -6.57 -2.86
CA HIS A 29 -17.20 -5.40 -2.15
C HIS A 29 -16.24 -4.18 -2.27
N PHE A 30 -15.45 -4.15 -3.34
CA PHE A 30 -14.27 -3.29 -3.49
C PHE A 30 -14.53 -1.78 -3.35
N THR A 31 -15.73 -1.31 -3.66
CA THR A 31 -16.09 0.12 -3.60
C THR A 31 -16.81 0.51 -2.32
N THR A 32 -17.27 -0.47 -1.53
CA THR A 32 -18.20 -0.26 -0.41
C THR A 32 -17.62 -0.64 0.94
N HIS A 33 -16.68 -1.59 0.98
CA HIS A 33 -16.12 -2.11 2.21
C HIS A 33 -14.62 -1.89 2.28
N LEU A 34 -14.15 -1.63 3.50
CA LEU A 34 -12.74 -1.68 3.84
C LEU A 34 -12.40 -3.09 4.35
N PRO A 35 -11.15 -3.54 4.15
CA PRO A 35 -10.65 -4.81 4.68
C PRO A 35 -10.43 -4.68 6.19
N GLY A 36 -11.17 -5.47 6.97
CA GLY A 36 -11.13 -5.43 8.43
C GLY A 36 -12.39 -5.98 9.07
N ASP A 37 -12.52 -5.78 10.37
CA ASP A 37 -13.62 -6.24 11.22
C ASP A 37 -14.50 -5.09 11.75
N ALA A 38 -14.44 -3.91 11.11
CA ALA A 38 -15.07 -2.65 11.50
C ALA A 38 -14.44 -1.95 12.73
N ILE A 39 -13.39 -2.53 13.34
CA ILE A 39 -12.74 -1.94 14.52
C ILE A 39 -11.63 -0.98 14.09
N ASP A 40 -10.63 -1.49 13.36
CA ASP A 40 -9.43 -0.73 12.99
C ASP A 40 -9.50 -0.11 11.59
N ASP A 41 -10.32 -0.66 10.68
CA ASP A 41 -10.40 -0.19 9.30
C ASP A 41 -10.85 1.26 9.15
N PRO A 42 -11.77 1.83 9.97
CA PRO A 42 -12.09 3.25 9.87
C PRO A 42 -10.90 4.13 10.25
N ALA A 43 -10.09 3.71 11.23
CA ALA A 43 -8.90 4.43 11.65
C ALA A 43 -7.81 4.41 10.56
N LEU A 44 -7.61 3.26 9.91
CA LEU A 44 -6.68 3.13 8.78
C LEU A 44 -7.12 3.95 7.57
N ALA A 45 -8.41 3.98 7.24
CA ALA A 45 -8.94 4.84 6.18
C ALA A 45 -8.83 6.33 6.55
N TRP A 46 -9.06 6.67 7.82
CA TRP A 46 -8.88 8.02 8.33
C TRP A 46 -7.44 8.51 8.16
N ASN A 47 -6.43 7.65 8.38
CA ASN A 47 -5.03 8.00 8.12
C ASN A 47 -4.80 8.50 6.69
N LEU A 48 -5.37 7.78 5.71
CA LEU A 48 -5.21 8.13 4.30
C LEU A 48 -5.92 9.44 3.98
N TRP A 49 -7.15 9.58 4.45
CA TRP A 49 -7.93 10.81 4.29
C TRP A 49 -7.24 12.00 4.93
N TRP A 50 -6.72 11.86 6.15
CA TRP A 50 -6.07 12.93 6.89
C TRP A 50 -4.88 13.50 6.14
N ILE A 51 -4.04 12.63 5.55
CA ILE A 51 -2.89 13.08 4.75
C ILE A 51 -3.35 13.90 3.54
N LYS A 52 -4.43 13.50 2.85
CA LYS A 52 -5.01 14.26 1.74
C LYS A 52 -5.62 15.59 2.22
N ALA A 53 -6.40 15.55 3.29
CA ALA A 53 -7.02 16.73 3.86
C ALA A 53 -5.96 17.78 4.30
N ARG A 54 -4.90 17.34 4.97
CA ARG A 54 -3.86 18.23 5.49
C ARG A 54 -2.97 18.79 4.38
N LEU A 55 -2.46 17.93 3.48
CA LEU A 55 -1.51 18.35 2.44
C LEU A 55 -2.18 19.02 1.23
N VAL A 56 -3.36 18.54 0.82
CA VAL A 56 -4.01 18.98 -0.43
C VAL A 56 -5.10 20.01 -0.14
N ASP A 57 -6.01 19.71 0.79
CA ASP A 57 -7.18 20.58 1.01
C ASP A 57 -6.83 21.80 1.90
N GLN A 58 -5.97 21.61 2.91
CA GLN A 58 -5.54 22.66 3.85
C GLN A 58 -4.19 23.30 3.49
N LEU A 59 -3.43 22.72 2.55
CA LEU A 59 -2.09 23.18 2.16
C LEU A 59 -1.13 23.34 3.36
N ASN A 60 -1.21 22.43 4.34
CA ASN A 60 -0.38 22.43 5.53
C ASN A 60 0.51 21.18 5.56
N LEU A 61 1.83 21.37 5.71
CA LEU A 61 2.81 20.28 5.73
C LEU A 61 2.90 19.57 7.09
N ASP A 62 2.34 20.16 8.14
CA ASP A 62 2.31 19.54 9.46
C ASP A 62 1.22 18.48 9.53
N ILE A 63 1.56 17.27 9.08
CA ILE A 63 0.69 16.09 9.13
C ILE A 63 0.53 15.50 10.52
N PHE A 64 1.31 15.96 11.51
CA PHE A 64 1.36 15.38 12.84
C PHE A 64 0.53 16.15 13.88
N HIS A 65 -0.07 17.30 13.52
CA HIS A 65 -0.93 18.04 14.44
C HIS A 65 -2.35 18.18 13.89
N ALA A 66 -3.33 17.76 14.70
CA ALA A 66 -4.74 17.94 14.43
C ALA A 66 -5.35 18.93 15.42
N ASP A 67 -5.56 20.16 14.92
CA ASP A 67 -5.87 21.35 15.71
C ASP A 67 -7.34 21.41 16.19
N TRP A 68 -8.17 20.47 15.74
CA TRP A 68 -9.62 20.43 16.01
C TRP A 68 -10.05 19.21 16.83
N MET A 69 -9.20 18.18 16.91
CA MET A 69 -9.51 16.98 17.67
C MET A 69 -9.10 17.19 19.14
N PHE A 70 -9.99 16.89 20.09
CA PHE A 70 -9.79 17.15 21.52
C PHE A 70 -9.54 18.63 21.88
N TRP A 71 -10.13 19.57 21.14
CA TRP A 71 -10.06 21.00 21.48
C TRP A 71 -10.49 21.26 22.94
N PRO A 72 -9.74 22.09 23.72
CA PRO A 72 -8.61 22.95 23.32
C PRO A 72 -7.22 22.32 23.49
N ILE A 73 -7.14 21.02 23.77
CA ILE A 73 -5.86 20.33 24.04
C ILE A 73 -5.15 19.97 22.73
N GLU A 74 -5.92 19.79 21.65
CA GLU A 74 -5.44 19.30 20.35
C GLU A 74 -4.79 17.91 20.49
N ILE A 75 -4.22 17.39 19.41
CA ILE A 75 -3.49 16.12 19.49
C ILE A 75 -2.32 16.06 18.51
N ASN A 76 -1.23 15.50 19.03
CA ASN A 76 -0.06 15.14 18.26
C ASN A 76 -0.20 13.69 17.75
N LEU A 77 -0.36 13.55 16.45
CA LEU A 77 -0.48 12.29 15.71
C LEU A 77 0.87 11.59 15.50
N GLY A 78 1.99 12.17 15.94
CA GLY A 78 3.29 11.50 15.94
C GLY A 78 3.36 10.31 16.89
N PHE A 79 2.52 10.28 17.94
CA PHE A 79 2.35 9.13 18.84
C PHE A 79 1.18 8.22 18.46
N TYR A 80 0.46 8.58 17.40
CA TYR A 80 -0.61 7.77 16.82
C TYR A 80 -0.05 6.88 15.71
N THR A 81 -0.74 5.78 15.38
CA THR A 81 -0.36 4.84 14.32
C THR A 81 -0.63 5.40 12.92
N LEU A 82 -0.24 6.65 12.69
CA LEU A 82 -0.35 7.30 11.40
C LEU A 82 0.52 6.56 10.38
N THR A 83 0.01 6.43 9.16
CA THR A 83 0.72 5.79 8.04
C THR A 83 1.04 6.80 6.93
N PRO A 84 2.00 7.73 7.11
CA PRO A 84 2.27 8.80 6.15
C PRO A 84 2.59 8.30 4.74
N LEU A 85 3.39 7.24 4.62
CA LEU A 85 3.76 6.67 3.33
C LEU A 85 2.52 6.18 2.56
N ASN A 86 1.64 5.43 3.21
CA ASN A 86 0.40 4.95 2.58
C ASN A 86 -0.51 6.13 2.19
N GLY A 87 -0.61 7.15 3.05
CA GLY A 87 -1.36 8.37 2.78
C GLY A 87 -0.84 9.10 1.55
N LEU A 88 0.47 9.31 1.46
CA LEU A 88 1.13 9.94 0.31
C LEU A 88 0.93 9.15 -0.99
N LEU A 89 1.10 7.83 -0.95
CA LEU A 89 0.87 6.97 -2.11
C LEU A 89 -0.61 6.95 -2.56
N SER A 90 -1.54 7.16 -1.62
CA SER A 90 -2.97 7.22 -1.92
C SER A 90 -3.44 8.56 -2.47
N LEU A 91 -2.66 9.65 -2.35
CA LEU A 91 -3.06 10.99 -2.82
C LEU A 91 -3.56 11.04 -4.26
N PRO A 92 -2.82 10.55 -5.28
CA PRO A 92 -3.30 10.60 -6.68
C PRO A 92 -4.53 9.73 -6.91
N LEU A 93 -4.76 8.73 -6.07
CA LEU A 93 -5.97 7.90 -6.13
C LEU A 93 -7.15 8.65 -5.52
N GLN A 94 -6.97 9.28 -4.35
CA GLN A 94 -8.01 10.01 -3.64
C GLN A 94 -8.50 11.27 -4.37
N THR A 95 -7.71 11.85 -5.29
CA THR A 95 -8.15 12.99 -6.12
C THR A 95 -9.18 12.61 -7.18
N SER A 96 -9.23 11.33 -7.55
CA SER A 96 -10.04 10.84 -8.68
C SER A 96 -11.01 9.72 -8.29
N LEU A 97 -10.78 9.06 -7.15
CA LEU A 97 -11.51 7.89 -6.66
C LEU A 97 -11.96 8.11 -5.21
N SER A 98 -12.88 7.28 -4.73
CA SER A 98 -13.31 7.33 -3.33
C SER A 98 -12.19 6.86 -2.39
N LEU A 99 -12.25 7.31 -1.13
CA LEU A 99 -11.32 6.88 -0.08
C LEU A 99 -11.27 5.36 0.07
N VAL A 100 -12.42 4.69 -0.01
CA VAL A 100 -12.52 3.22 0.08
C VAL A 100 -11.74 2.56 -1.06
N VAL A 101 -11.96 3.00 -2.30
CA VAL A 101 -11.26 2.47 -3.47
C VAL A 101 -9.75 2.72 -3.38
N ALA A 102 -9.34 3.92 -2.97
CA ALA A 102 -7.93 4.26 -2.78
C ALA A 102 -7.26 3.37 -1.71
N SER A 103 -7.94 3.15 -0.58
CA SER A 103 -7.46 2.27 0.50
C SER A 103 -7.27 0.84 0.01
N ASN A 104 -8.25 0.30 -0.70
CA ASN A 104 -8.23 -1.06 -1.21
C ASN A 104 -7.15 -1.27 -2.28
N LEU A 105 -6.95 -0.28 -3.16
CA LEU A 105 -5.86 -0.29 -4.14
C LEU A 105 -4.48 -0.27 -3.48
N VAL A 106 -4.28 0.58 -2.47
CA VAL A 106 -3.02 0.64 -1.72
C VAL A 106 -2.75 -0.69 -1.02
N LEU A 107 -3.76 -1.29 -0.37
CA LEU A 107 -3.61 -2.60 0.27
C LEU A 107 -3.22 -3.68 -0.76
N LEU A 108 -3.99 -3.84 -1.83
CA LEU A 108 -3.70 -4.87 -2.84
C LEU A 108 -2.33 -4.67 -3.48
N SER A 109 -1.97 -3.41 -3.77
CA SER A 109 -0.66 -3.07 -4.32
C SER A 109 0.47 -3.50 -3.38
N SER A 110 0.30 -3.37 -2.06
CA SER A 110 1.32 -3.79 -1.09
C SER A 110 1.61 -5.30 -1.17
N PHE A 111 0.58 -6.14 -1.29
CA PHE A 111 0.73 -7.59 -1.45
C PHE A 111 1.38 -7.95 -2.79
N VAL A 112 0.89 -7.36 -3.89
CA VAL A 112 1.40 -7.66 -5.24
C VAL A 112 2.84 -7.21 -5.41
N LEU A 113 3.16 -5.98 -5.03
CA LEU A 113 4.51 -5.41 -5.15
C LEU A 113 5.47 -6.08 -4.16
N GLY A 114 5.01 -6.46 -2.96
CA GLY A 114 5.79 -7.24 -2.01
C GLY A 114 6.18 -8.60 -2.56
N GLY A 115 5.22 -9.37 -3.07
CA GLY A 115 5.49 -10.67 -3.69
C GLY A 115 6.38 -10.57 -4.93
N TYR A 116 6.12 -9.59 -5.79
CA TYR A 116 6.94 -9.32 -6.96
C TYR A 116 8.37 -8.87 -6.60
N GLY A 117 8.53 -8.05 -5.56
CA GLY A 117 9.82 -7.64 -5.02
C GLY A 117 10.64 -8.84 -4.55
N THR A 118 10.03 -9.77 -3.83
CA THR A 118 10.67 -11.03 -3.42
C THR A 118 11.08 -11.88 -4.63
N PHE A 119 10.21 -11.99 -5.64
CA PHE A 119 10.57 -12.69 -6.89
C PHE A 119 11.80 -12.06 -7.57
N LEU A 120 11.86 -10.73 -7.65
CA LEU A 120 13.02 -10.02 -8.20
C LEU A 120 14.28 -10.27 -7.39
N LEU A 121 14.18 -10.23 -6.05
CA LEU A 121 15.28 -10.44 -5.13
C LEU A 121 15.86 -11.86 -5.29
N VAL A 122 15.01 -12.89 -5.24
CA VAL A 122 15.44 -14.30 -5.39
C VAL A 122 16.09 -14.52 -6.76
N ARG A 123 15.52 -13.96 -7.82
CA ARG A 123 16.10 -14.05 -9.16
C ARG A 123 17.44 -13.33 -9.27
N TYR A 124 17.63 -12.22 -8.56
CA TYR A 124 18.91 -11.51 -8.49
C TYR A 124 19.98 -12.35 -7.79
N LEU A 125 19.64 -12.92 -6.62
CA LEU A 125 20.55 -13.76 -5.84
C LEU A 125 20.96 -15.02 -6.62
N LEU A 126 20.00 -15.79 -7.15
CA LEU A 126 20.31 -17.01 -7.92
C LEU A 126 21.15 -16.75 -9.17
N ARG A 127 20.97 -15.60 -9.83
CA ARG A 127 21.81 -15.20 -10.97
C ARG A 127 23.20 -14.74 -10.55
N ARG A 128 23.34 -14.14 -9.37
CA ARG A 128 24.62 -13.72 -8.81
C ARG A 128 25.44 -14.94 -8.40
N ASP A 129 24.83 -15.90 -7.71
CA ASP A 129 25.51 -17.11 -7.23
C ASP A 129 25.99 -17.98 -8.40
N TRP A 130 25.17 -18.08 -9.46
CA TRP A 130 25.59 -18.73 -10.71
C TRP A 130 26.79 -18.05 -11.40
N ARG A 131 26.91 -16.72 -11.28
CA ARG A 131 28.02 -15.96 -11.89
C ARG A 131 29.31 -16.00 -11.07
N LEU A 132 29.21 -16.26 -9.76
CA LEU A 132 30.35 -16.31 -8.86
C LEU A 132 30.94 -17.72 -8.72
N GLY A 133 30.49 -18.69 -9.54
CA GLY A 133 31.15 -19.99 -9.65
C GLY A 133 31.05 -20.85 -8.39
N ILE A 134 29.93 -20.82 -7.66
CA ILE A 134 29.66 -21.77 -6.58
C ILE A 134 29.26 -23.14 -7.17
N GLY A 135 30.03 -23.62 -8.15
CA GLY A 135 29.95 -24.94 -8.77
C GLY A 135 31.21 -25.78 -8.54
N ASP A 136 32.21 -25.26 -7.83
CA ASP A 136 33.46 -25.95 -7.56
C ASP A 136 33.47 -26.54 -6.13
N TRP A 137 32.56 -27.48 -5.88
CA TRP A 137 32.72 -28.50 -4.82
C TRP A 137 32.63 -29.89 -5.44
#